data_AF-A0A9J7YJ42-F1
#
_entry.id   AF-A0A9J7YJ42-F1
#
_cell.length_a   1.000
_cell.length_b   1.000
_cell.length_c   1.000
_cell.angle_alpha   90.00
_cell.angle_beta   90.00
_cell.angle_gamma   90.00
#
_symmetry.space_group_name_H-M   'P 1'
#
loop_
_entity.id
_entity.type
_entity.pdbx_description
1 polymer ?
#
loop_
_entity_poly.entity_id
_entity_poly.type
_entity_poly.pdbx_seq_one_letter_code
_entity_poly.pdbx_strand_id
1 'polypeptide(L)'
;MTVQISKKRKFVSDGIFKAELNEFLTRELAEDGYSGVEVRVTPTRTEIIILATRCELYTLFNVMTICRRIRELTAVVQKRFGFPEGSVELYAEKVATRGVLGIKVKIMLPWDPSGKIGPKKPLPDHVSIVEPKDEVLPTTPVSEQKGAKPEVPVMPQGAPVPTP
;
A
#
# COMPACT_ATOMS: atom_id res chain seq x y z
N MET A 1 35.22 3.23 -6.19
CA MET A 1 34.82 3.75 -7.52
C MET A 1 33.37 3.34 -7.76
N THR A 2 32.47 4.28 -8.04
CA THR A 2 31.08 3.93 -8.39
C THR A 2 31.04 3.41 -9.83
N VAL A 3 30.71 2.13 -10.01
CA VAL A 3 30.58 1.55 -11.36
C VAL A 3 29.35 2.18 -12.02
N GLN A 4 29.56 2.95 -13.09
CA GLN A 4 28.46 3.61 -13.79
C GLN A 4 27.70 2.57 -14.64
N ILE A 5 26.62 2.03 -14.10
CA ILE A 5 25.76 1.02 -14.76
C ILE A 5 24.55 1.70 -15.42
N SER A 6 24.22 1.30 -16.65
CA SER A 6 23.01 1.74 -17.34
C SER A 6 21.74 1.32 -16.58
N LYS A 7 20.69 2.13 -16.60
CA LYS A 7 19.42 1.82 -15.91
C LYS A 7 18.86 0.45 -16.28
N LYS A 8 18.92 0.06 -17.56
CA LYS A 8 18.47 -1.26 -18.04
C LYS A 8 19.21 -2.40 -17.34
N ARG A 9 20.55 -2.33 -17.31
CA ARG A 9 21.39 -3.34 -16.66
C ARG A 9 21.18 -3.35 -15.14
N LYS A 10 20.95 -2.19 -14.53
CA LYS A 10 20.60 -2.10 -13.11
C LYS A 10 19.32 -2.90 -12.80
N PHE A 11 18.24 -2.66 -13.54
CA PHE A 11 16.98 -3.40 -13.34
C PHE A 11 17.14 -4.91 -13.53
N VAL A 12 17.93 -5.34 -14.51
CA VAL A 12 18.19 -6.76 -14.73
C VAL A 12 18.99 -7.34 -13.56
N SER A 13 20.03 -6.64 -13.08
CA SER A 13 20.82 -7.05 -11.92
C SER A 13 19.97 -7.15 -10.65
N ASP A 14 19.12 -6.16 -10.39
CA ASP A 14 18.22 -6.13 -9.23
C ASP A 14 17.19 -7.30 -9.31
N GLY A 15 16.73 -7.62 -10.52
CA GLY A 15 15.83 -8.76 -10.77
C GLY A 15 16.52 -10.11 -10.54
N ILE A 16 17.76 -10.28 -11.01
CA ILE A 16 18.56 -11.48 -10.77
C ILE A 16 18.83 -11.65 -9.28
N PHE A 17 19.20 -10.57 -8.58
CA PHE A 17 19.39 -10.58 -7.13
C PHE A 17 18.14 -11.07 -6.39
N LYS A 18 16.96 -10.53 -6.73
CA LYS A 18 15.71 -10.96 -6.12
C LYS A 18 15.39 -12.43 -6.42
N ALA A 19 15.64 -12.89 -7.64
CA ALA A 19 15.38 -14.27 -8.05
C ALA A 19 16.28 -15.28 -7.33
N GLU A 20 17.60 -15.00 -7.26
CA GLU A 20 18.57 -15.85 -6.56
C GLU A 20 18.26 -15.90 -5.05
N LEU A 21 17.95 -14.75 -4.45
CA LEU A 21 17.57 -14.70 -3.03
C LEU A 21 16.29 -15.49 -2.75
N ASN A 22 15.28 -15.36 -3.61
CA ASN A 22 14.02 -16.10 -3.47
C ASN A 22 14.23 -17.61 -3.58
N GLU A 23 15.09 -18.05 -4.51
CA GLU A 23 15.40 -19.47 -4.71
C GLU A 23 16.16 -20.07 -3.52
N PHE A 24 17.15 -19.34 -3.01
CA PHE A 24 17.89 -19.71 -1.79
C PHE A 24 16.95 -19.85 -0.58
N LEU A 25 16.12 -18.85 -0.31
CA LEU A 25 15.22 -18.84 0.84
C LEU A 25 14.10 -19.88 0.70
N THR A 26 13.63 -20.16 -0.52
CA THR A 26 12.62 -21.20 -0.75
C THR A 26 13.15 -22.58 -0.35
N ARG A 27 14.42 -22.87 -0.64
CA ARG A 27 15.05 -24.15 -0.28
C ARG A 27 15.34 -24.24 1.22
N GLU A 28 15.90 -23.17 1.78
CA GLU A 28 16.34 -23.14 3.17
C GLU A 28 15.17 -23.09 4.16
N LEU A 29 14.11 -22.34 3.84
CA LEU A 29 12.94 -22.12 4.71
C LEU A 29 11.70 -22.89 4.24
N ALA A 30 11.89 -23.96 3.46
CA ALA A 30 10.80 -24.82 2.99
C ALA A 30 9.99 -25.40 4.15
N GLU A 31 10.68 -25.83 5.21
CA GLU A 31 10.08 -26.45 6.40
C GLU A 31 9.30 -25.44 7.26
N ASP A 32 9.73 -24.18 7.26
CA ASP A 32 9.15 -23.07 8.02
C ASP A 32 7.94 -22.43 7.31
N GLY A 33 7.61 -22.92 6.10
CA GLY A 33 6.49 -22.45 5.31
C GLY A 33 6.73 -21.05 4.74
N TYR A 34 7.86 -20.89 4.05
CA TYR A 34 8.19 -19.72 3.25
C TYR A 34 7.09 -19.39 2.23
N SER A 35 6.69 -18.12 2.18
CA SER A 35 5.69 -17.60 1.25
C SER A 35 6.27 -16.64 0.22
N GLY A 36 7.35 -15.93 0.54
CA GLY A 36 7.99 -14.99 -0.37
C GLY A 36 8.99 -14.05 0.30
N VAL A 37 9.63 -13.21 -0.51
CA VAL A 37 10.59 -12.20 -0.06
C VAL A 37 10.29 -10.84 -0.68
N GLU A 38 10.30 -9.81 0.16
CA GLU A 38 10.31 -8.42 -0.25
C GLU A 38 11.67 -7.80 0.07
N VAL A 39 12.29 -7.16 -0.93
CA VAL A 39 13.56 -6.46 -0.78
C VAL A 39 13.27 -4.97 -0.87
N ARG A 40 13.62 -4.22 0.17
CA ARG A 40 13.59 -2.76 0.20
C ARG A 40 15.02 -2.24 0.21
N VAL A 41 15.43 -1.66 -0.91
CA VAL A 41 16.79 -1.13 -1.07
C VAL A 41 16.80 0.35 -0.72
N THR A 42 17.36 0.68 0.44
CA THR A 42 17.70 2.06 0.82
C THR A 42 19.19 2.29 0.55
N PRO A 43 19.63 3.50 0.15
CA PRO A 43 21.05 3.77 -0.11
C PRO A 43 21.98 3.47 1.08
N THR A 44 21.44 3.52 2.30
CA THR A 44 22.17 3.26 3.55
C THR A 44 22.02 1.83 4.05
N ARG A 45 20.88 1.17 3.81
CA ARG A 45 20.56 -0.17 4.31
C ARG A 45 19.65 -0.92 3.34
N THR A 46 19.89 -2.21 3.18
CA THR A 46 19.01 -3.11 2.43
C THR A 46 18.24 -3.95 3.42
N GLU A 47 16.92 -3.76 3.43
CA GLU A 47 16.01 -4.52 4.28
C GLU A 47 15.42 -5.68 3.48
N ILE A 48 15.57 -6.90 3.99
CA ILE A 48 15.02 -8.10 3.38
C ILE A 48 13.93 -8.62 4.31
N ILE A 49 12.68 -8.55 3.86
CA ILE A 49 11.51 -9.00 4.60
C ILE A 49 11.12 -10.38 4.09
N ILE A 50 11.25 -11.37 4.96
CA ILE A 50 10.86 -12.76 4.72
C ILE A 50 9.42 -12.93 5.16
N LEU A 51 8.58 -13.35 4.21
CA LEU A 51 7.19 -13.67 4.45
C LEU A 51 7.09 -15.16 4.71
N ALA A 52 6.73 -15.56 5.93
CA ALA A 52 6.61 -16.98 6.30
C ALA A 52 5.39 -17.22 7.20
N THR A 53 4.88 -18.46 7.17
CA THR A 53 3.72 -18.86 7.99
C THR A 53 4.12 -19.18 9.43
N ARG A 54 5.24 -19.88 9.63
CA ARG A 54 5.80 -20.19 10.95
C ARG A 54 6.94 -19.25 11.28
N CYS A 55 6.61 -18.02 11.69
CA CYS A 55 7.59 -17.07 12.24
C CYS A 55 7.90 -17.30 13.72
N GLU A 56 7.44 -18.39 14.33
CA GLU A 56 7.72 -18.73 15.75
C GLU A 56 9.23 -18.77 16.04
N LEU A 57 10.02 -19.05 15.01
CA LEU A 57 11.48 -19.02 15.00
C LEU A 57 12.10 -17.61 14.82
N TYR A 58 11.34 -16.51 14.83
CA TYR A 58 11.87 -15.17 14.50
C TYR A 58 11.32 -14.03 15.38
N THR A 59 10.31 -14.29 16.22
CA THR A 59 9.59 -13.24 16.99
C THR A 59 10.14 -12.93 18.39
N LEU A 60 11.15 -13.64 18.89
CA LEU A 60 11.70 -13.38 20.22
C LEU A 60 13.17 -13.02 20.16
N PHE A 61 13.41 -11.70 20.22
CA PHE A 61 14.69 -10.99 20.27
C PHE A 61 15.65 -11.43 21.41
N ASN A 62 15.34 -12.48 22.16
CA ASN A 62 16.05 -12.90 23.37
C ASN A 62 16.38 -14.40 23.49
N VAL A 63 16.23 -15.21 22.43
CA VAL A 63 16.69 -16.62 22.46
C VAL A 63 17.97 -16.77 21.64
N MET A 64 19.09 -16.98 22.34
CA MET A 64 20.47 -16.99 21.84
C MET A 64 20.74 -17.97 20.68
N THR A 65 19.93 -19.03 20.55
CA THR A 65 20.00 -20.02 19.47
C THR A 65 19.19 -19.66 18.22
N ILE A 66 18.12 -18.90 18.37
CA ILE A 66 17.17 -18.58 17.28
C ILE A 66 17.67 -17.40 16.44
N CYS A 67 18.31 -16.41 17.08
CA CYS A 67 19.05 -15.34 16.39
C CYS A 67 20.25 -15.86 15.58
N ARG A 68 20.70 -17.10 15.80
CA ARG A 68 21.83 -17.68 15.07
C ARG A 68 21.50 -17.85 13.60
N ARG A 69 20.34 -18.42 13.27
CA ARG A 69 19.94 -18.70 11.88
C ARG A 69 19.80 -17.42 11.07
N ILE A 70 19.16 -16.37 11.62
CA ILE A 70 19.09 -15.06 10.97
C ILE A 70 20.49 -14.52 10.72
N ARG A 71 21.38 -14.54 11.72
CA ARG A 71 22.75 -14.01 11.59
C ARG A 71 23.56 -14.79 10.55
N GLU A 72 23.41 -16.11 10.50
CA GLU A 72 24.03 -16.97 9.48
C GLU A 72 23.52 -16.62 8.08
N LEU A 73 22.19 -16.49 7.91
CA LEU A 73 21.59 -16.06 6.66
C LEU A 73 22.08 -14.67 6.24
N THR A 74 22.12 -13.71 7.17
CA THR A 74 22.67 -12.37 6.91
C THR A 74 24.13 -12.47 6.46
N ALA A 75 24.95 -13.27 7.12
CA ALA A 75 26.36 -13.44 6.77
C ALA A 75 26.54 -14.10 5.38
N VAL A 76 25.72 -15.10 5.04
CA VAL A 76 25.76 -15.74 3.72
C VAL A 76 25.36 -14.74 2.63
N VAL A 77 24.27 -13.99 2.82
CA VAL A 77 23.81 -12.97 1.87
C VAL A 77 24.87 -11.86 1.72
N GLN A 78 25.44 -11.37 2.81
CA GLN A 78 26.48 -10.34 2.76
C GLN A 78 27.71 -10.81 1.98
N LYS A 79 28.22 -12.01 2.28
CA LYS A 79 29.41 -12.56 1.62
C LYS A 79 29.15 -12.90 0.15
N ARG A 80 27.98 -13.42 -0.19
CA ARG A 80 27.62 -13.84 -1.55
C ARG A 80 27.47 -12.65 -2.50
N PHE A 81 26.81 -11.59 -2.04
CA PHE A 81 26.49 -10.43 -2.88
C PHE A 81 27.46 -9.26 -2.70
N GLY A 82 28.48 -9.40 -1.84
CA GLY A 82 29.52 -8.38 -1.66
C GLY A 82 29.02 -7.12 -0.95
N PHE A 83 28.04 -7.25 -0.06
CA PHE A 83 27.56 -6.13 0.74
C PHE A 83 28.53 -5.82 1.89
N PRO A 84 28.73 -4.55 2.25
CA PRO A 84 29.50 -4.19 3.44
C PRO A 84 28.79 -4.71 4.70
N GLU A 85 29.58 -5.10 5.70
CA GLU A 85 29.05 -5.63 6.96
C GLU A 85 28.08 -4.64 7.61
N GLY A 86 26.93 -5.13 8.06
CA GLY A 86 25.89 -4.31 8.71
C GLY A 86 25.01 -3.49 7.76
N SER A 87 25.20 -3.58 6.43
CA SER A 87 24.31 -2.92 5.47
C SER A 87 23.04 -3.71 5.13
N VAL A 88 22.99 -4.99 5.50
CA VAL A 88 21.85 -5.88 5.24
C VAL A 88 21.18 -6.25 6.56
N GLU A 89 19.89 -5.99 6.67
CA GLU A 89 19.04 -6.36 7.81
C GLU A 89 17.91 -7.28 7.32
N LEU A 90 17.71 -8.40 8.02
CA LEU A 90 16.67 -9.37 7.72
C LEU A 90 15.55 -9.27 8.76
N TYR A 91 14.33 -9.14 8.26
CA TYR A 91 13.10 -9.14 9.04
C TYR A 91 12.23 -10.32 8.64
N ALA A 92 11.43 -10.82 9.57
CA ALA A 92 10.44 -11.85 9.29
C ALA A 92 9.05 -11.30 9.61
N GLU A 93 8.14 -11.39 8.65
CA GLU A 93 6.74 -11.00 8.81
C GLU A 93 5.86 -12.25 8.68
N LYS A 94 4.96 -12.42 9.65
CA LYS A 94 4.06 -13.56 9.69
C LYS A 94 2.95 -13.38 8.66
N VAL A 95 2.87 -14.29 7.69
CA VAL A 95 1.74 -14.36 6.77
C VAL A 95 0.63 -15.19 7.41
N ALA A 96 -0.56 -14.60 7.52
CA ALA A 96 -1.75 -15.34 7.97
C ALA A 96 -2.02 -16.50 7.00
N THR A 97 -2.29 -17.68 7.56
CA THR A 97 -2.52 -18.93 6.83
C THR A 97 -3.67 -18.78 5.83
N ARG A 98 -3.36 -18.45 4.58
CA ARG A 98 -4.20 -18.83 3.44
C ARG A 98 -3.75 -20.23 3.07
N GLY A 99 -4.38 -21.23 3.71
CA GLY A 99 -3.97 -22.63 3.63
C GLY A 99 -3.86 -23.12 2.19
N VAL A 100 -2.83 -23.93 1.91
CA VAL A 100 -2.77 -24.71 0.68
C VAL A 100 -2.14 -26.07 0.97
N LEU A 101 -2.96 -27.12 0.95
CA LEU A 101 -2.52 -28.49 0.72
C LEU A 101 -2.79 -28.77 -0.76
N GLY A 102 -1.79 -28.62 -1.64
CA GLY A 102 -1.87 -29.04 -3.05
C GLY A 102 -3.08 -28.54 -3.87
N ILE A 103 -3.65 -27.36 -3.59
CA ILE A 103 -4.84 -26.84 -4.26
C ILE A 103 -4.53 -25.49 -4.92
N LYS A 104 -4.83 -25.35 -6.21
CA LYS A 104 -4.75 -24.06 -6.91
C LYS A 104 -5.92 -23.18 -6.48
N VAL A 105 -5.71 -22.34 -5.47
CA VAL A 105 -6.73 -21.40 -5.01
C VAL A 105 -6.67 -20.11 -5.86
N LYS A 106 -7.73 -19.83 -6.61
CA LYS A 106 -7.96 -18.50 -7.20
C LYS A 106 -8.80 -17.69 -6.21
N ILE A 107 -8.16 -16.75 -5.50
CA ILE A 107 -8.86 -15.83 -4.60
C ILE A 107 -9.19 -14.56 -5.38
N MET A 108 -10.47 -14.33 -5.68
CA MET A 108 -10.94 -13.05 -6.21
C MET A 108 -11.02 -12.06 -5.05
N LEU A 109 -10.22 -10.99 -5.11
CA LEU A 109 -10.30 -9.93 -4.10
C LEU A 109 -11.56 -9.07 -4.36
N PRO A 110 -12.27 -8.63 -3.32
CA PRO A 110 -13.35 -7.66 -3.48
C PRO A 110 -12.77 -6.33 -3.99
N TRP A 111 -13.54 -5.62 -4.82
CA TRP A 111 -13.22 -4.24 -5.20
C TRP A 111 -13.30 -3.34 -3.97
N ASP A 112 -12.25 -2.56 -3.72
CA ASP A 112 -12.17 -1.61 -2.61
C ASP A 112 -11.69 -0.25 -3.15
N PRO A 113 -12.52 0.82 -3.10
CA PRO A 113 -12.12 2.15 -3.56
C PRO A 113 -10.94 2.74 -2.76
N SER A 114 -10.71 2.29 -1.52
CA SER A 114 -9.58 2.72 -0.69
C SER A 114 -8.26 2.05 -1.10
N GLY A 115 -8.32 0.87 -1.73
CA GLY A 115 -7.16 0.11 -2.19
C GLY A 115 -6.29 -0.48 -1.08
N LYS A 116 -6.85 -0.70 0.12
CA LYS A 116 -6.11 -1.31 1.24
C LYS A 116 -6.14 -2.83 1.14
N ILE A 117 -7.29 -3.38 0.76
CA ILE A 117 -7.53 -4.84 0.76
C ILE A 117 -7.67 -5.37 -0.67
N GLY A 118 -8.17 -4.54 -1.60
CA GLY A 118 -8.48 -4.94 -2.97
C GLY A 118 -8.00 -3.96 -4.04
N PRO A 119 -8.15 -4.33 -5.32
CA PRO A 119 -7.84 -3.45 -6.44
C PRO A 119 -8.70 -2.18 -6.40
N LYS A 120 -8.07 -1.00 -6.60
CA LYS A 120 -8.78 0.28 -6.69
C LYS A 120 -9.66 0.40 -7.94
N LYS A 121 -9.22 -0.23 -9.03
CA LYS A 121 -9.95 -0.21 -10.30
C LYS A 121 -11.05 -1.28 -10.25
N PRO A 122 -12.32 -0.92 -10.50
CA PRO A 122 -13.39 -1.90 -10.60
C PRO A 122 -13.15 -2.81 -11.80
N LEU A 123 -13.94 -3.89 -11.88
CA LEU A 123 -13.92 -4.73 -13.08
C LEU A 123 -14.24 -3.88 -14.31
N PRO A 124 -13.59 -4.14 -15.47
CA PRO A 124 -13.84 -3.39 -16.70
C PRO A 124 -15.31 -3.33 -17.12
N ASP A 125 -16.08 -4.36 -16.74
CA ASP A 125 -17.50 -4.50 -17.11
C ASP A 125 -18.46 -3.88 -16.07
N HIS A 126 -17.95 -3.35 -14.95
CA HIS A 126 -18.76 -2.78 -13.87
C HIS A 126 -19.05 -1.30 -14.11
N VAL A 127 -20.25 -1.01 -14.62
CA VAL A 127 -20.76 0.36 -14.85
C VAL A 127 -21.51 0.84 -13.61
N SER A 128 -21.03 1.91 -12.96
CA SER A 128 -21.78 2.59 -11.89
C SER A 128 -22.69 3.67 -12.49
N ILE A 129 -23.98 3.42 -12.50
CA ILE A 129 -24.99 4.42 -12.88
C ILE A 129 -25.27 5.25 -11.63
N VAL A 130 -24.84 6.51 -11.63
CA VAL A 130 -25.18 7.44 -10.54
C VAL A 130 -26.63 7.85 -10.72
N GLU A 131 -27.43 7.68 -9.67
CA GLU A 131 -28.82 8.14 -9.68
C GLU A 131 -28.83 9.66 -9.92
N PRO A 132 -29.67 10.14 -10.86
CA PRO A 132 -29.82 11.57 -11.08
C PRO A 132 -30.16 12.26 -9.76
N LYS A 133 -29.54 13.41 -9.50
CA LYS A 133 -29.99 14.25 -8.40
C LYS A 133 -31.42 14.67 -8.70
N ASP A 134 -32.27 14.65 -7.67
CA ASP A 134 -33.61 15.21 -7.77
C ASP A 134 -33.50 16.72 -8.05
N GLU A 135 -33.56 17.09 -9.33
CA GLU A 135 -33.68 18.48 -9.75
C GLU A 135 -35.13 18.91 -9.51
N VAL A 136 -35.32 19.73 -8.48
CA VAL A 136 -36.61 20.40 -8.26
C VAL A 136 -36.89 21.25 -9.49
N LEU A 137 -37.94 20.90 -10.23
CA LEU A 137 -38.37 21.68 -11.39
C LEU A 137 -38.62 23.12 -10.94
N PRO A 138 -37.96 24.13 -11.53
CA PRO A 138 -38.26 25.52 -11.21
C PRO A 138 -39.69 25.82 -11.73
N THR A 139 -40.65 25.90 -10.81
CA THR A 139 -42.06 26.21 -11.13
C THR A 139 -42.25 27.66 -11.57
N THR A 140 -41.27 28.53 -11.31
CA THR A 140 -41.28 29.95 -11.67
C THR A 140 -39.86 30.39 -12.04
N PRO A 141 -39.71 31.37 -12.96
CA PRO A 141 -38.41 31.95 -13.26
C PRO A 141 -37.88 32.69 -12.02
N VAL A 142 -36.77 32.22 -11.45
CA VAL A 142 -36.07 32.89 -10.35
C VAL A 142 -34.78 33.50 -10.90
N SER A 143 -34.59 34.80 -10.67
CA SER A 143 -33.31 35.46 -10.94
C SER A 143 -32.42 35.39 -9.69
N GLU A 144 -31.33 34.62 -9.74
CA GLU A 144 -30.32 34.63 -8.68
C GLU A 144 -29.33 35.78 -8.93
N GLN A 145 -29.54 36.93 -8.28
CA GLN A 145 -28.57 38.03 -8.31
C GLN A 145 -27.41 37.68 -7.37
N LYS A 146 -26.29 37.24 -7.95
CA LYS A 146 -25.05 37.05 -7.21
C LYS A 146 -24.43 38.43 -6.87
N GLY A 147 -24.86 38.97 -5.73
CA GLY A 147 -24.32 40.18 -5.11
C GLY A 147 -25.36 41.27 -4.88
N ALA A 148 -26.02 41.24 -3.73
CA ALA A 148 -26.72 42.40 -3.18
C ALA A 148 -26.13 42.73 -1.79
N LYS A 149 -25.74 44.00 -1.60
CA LYS A 149 -25.40 44.56 -0.28
C LYS A 149 -26.63 44.48 0.63
N PRO A 150 -26.46 44.30 1.96
CA PRO A 150 -27.60 44.29 2.89
C PRO A 150 -28.34 45.63 2.83
N GLU A 151 -29.61 45.61 2.42
CA GLU A 151 -30.49 46.76 2.55
C GLU A 151 -30.94 46.91 4.01
N VAL A 152 -30.74 48.13 4.51
CA VAL A 152 -31.01 48.56 5.88
C VAL A 152 -32.53 48.76 6.06
N PRO A 153 -33.14 48.42 7.21
CA PRO A 153 -34.57 48.60 7.42
C PRO A 153 -34.96 50.09 7.42
N VAL A 154 -35.87 50.51 6.54
CA VAL A 154 -36.48 51.83 6.58
C VAL A 154 -37.66 51.80 7.57
N MET A 155 -37.52 52.54 8.67
CA MET A 155 -38.56 52.80 9.68
C MET A 155 -39.65 53.77 9.16
N PRO A 156 -40.86 53.77 9.77
CA PRO A 156 -42.08 54.29 9.14
C PRO A 156 -42.25 55.81 9.31
N GLN A 157 -42.74 56.50 8.26
CA GLN A 157 -43.17 57.89 8.34
C GLN A 157 -44.62 58.08 7.89
N GLY A 158 -45.46 58.48 8.86
CA GLY A 158 -46.47 59.54 8.74
C GLY A 158 -47.78 59.22 7.99
N ALA A 159 -48.86 59.04 8.75
CA ALA A 159 -50.24 59.06 8.22
C ALA A 159 -50.61 60.47 7.72
N PRO A 160 -51.38 60.62 6.61
CA PRO A 160 -52.02 61.89 6.27
C PRO A 160 -53.42 62.00 6.88
N VAL A 161 -53.69 63.18 7.43
CA VAL A 161 -54.96 63.66 8.00
C VAL A 161 -56.01 63.86 6.89
N PRO A 162 -57.32 63.60 7.12
CA PRO A 162 -58.37 63.76 6.11
C PRO A 162 -58.87 65.22 6.01
N THR A 163 -59.36 65.61 4.84
CA THR A 163 -60.12 66.85 4.60
C THR A 163 -61.24 66.58 3.59
N PRO A 164 -62.27 67.45 3.49
CA PRO A 164 -62.90 68.31 4.50
C PRO A 164 -64.13 67.65 5.16
#